data_AF-A0A318STL4-F1
#
_entry.id   AF-A0A318STL4-F1
#
_cell.length_a   1.000
_cell.length_b   1.000
_cell.length_c   1.000
_cell.angle_alpha   90.00
_cell.angle_beta   90.00
_cell.angle_gamma   90.00
#
_symmetry.space_group_name_H-M   'P 1'
#
loop_
_entity.id
_entity.type
_entity.pdbx_description
1 polymer ?
#
loop_
_entity_poly.entity_id
_entity_poly.type
_entity_poly.pdbx_seq_one_letter_code
_entity_poly.pdbx_strand_id
1 'polypeptide(L)'
;MTTWGATQWTAWQLGFQPQLGQPWFEIAGWPVYYPPAFFWWWYFYDAYAPLIFVEGGLIAASGGFIAIVVAIGMSVWRAREAKSVATYGSARWAETEEVRAAGLLGQEGVVLGKVKQDYLRHDGPEHVICFAPTRSGKGVGLVVPSLLTWPGSAIVHDIKGENWQLTAGFRARHGRVLLFDPTNPKSSAYNPLLEVRRGEWEVRDVQNIADILVDPEGSLEKRNHWE
;
A
#
# COMPACT_ATOMS: atom_id res chain seq x y z
N MET A 1 -8.22 42.38 2.91
CA MET A 1 -8.31 42.12 4.37
C MET A 1 -7.18 42.82 5.13
N THR A 2 -5.91 42.61 4.79
CA THR A 2 -4.80 43.21 5.55
C THR A 2 -4.66 44.73 5.38
N THR A 3 -4.92 45.27 4.19
CA THR A 3 -4.99 46.73 3.98
C THR A 3 -6.14 47.38 4.76
N TRP A 4 -7.27 46.68 4.88
CA TRP A 4 -8.38 47.13 5.73
C TRP A 4 -7.96 47.18 7.20
N GLY A 5 -7.33 46.10 7.69
CA GLY A 5 -6.78 46.02 9.04
C GLY A 5 -5.75 47.10 9.31
N ALA A 6 -4.79 47.32 8.40
CA ALA A 6 -3.79 48.37 8.50
C ALA A 6 -4.41 49.76 8.59
N THR A 7 -5.43 50.03 7.77
CA THR A 7 -6.12 51.33 7.77
C THR A 7 -6.86 51.58 9.07
N GLN A 8 -7.69 50.63 9.52
CA GLN A 8 -8.45 50.81 10.76
C GLN A 8 -7.53 50.83 11.99
N TRP A 9 -6.48 49.99 12.00
CA TRP A 9 -5.51 49.96 13.09
C TRP A 9 -4.73 51.28 13.18
N THR A 10 -4.30 51.83 12.04
CA THR A 10 -3.61 53.14 11.98
C THR A 10 -4.54 54.27 12.41
N ALA A 11 -5.80 54.27 11.97
CA ALA A 11 -6.80 55.26 12.37
C ALA A 11 -7.08 55.20 13.88
N TRP A 12 -7.14 54.00 14.45
CA TRP A 12 -7.32 53.79 15.88
C TRP A 12 -6.12 54.27 16.70
N GLN A 13 -4.90 53.96 16.28
CA GLN A 13 -3.67 54.44 16.94
C GLN A 13 -3.54 55.97 16.91
N LEU A 14 -4.05 56.61 15.86
CA LEU A 14 -4.12 58.07 15.72
C LEU A 14 -5.40 58.68 16.33
N GLY A 15 -6.19 57.90 17.07
CA GLY A 15 -7.35 58.37 17.82
C GLY A 15 -8.52 58.86 16.96
N PHE A 16 -8.64 58.42 15.71
CA PHE A 16 -9.66 58.85 14.76
C PHE A 16 -9.75 60.37 14.58
N GLN A 17 -8.59 61.03 14.62
CA GLN A 17 -8.51 62.49 14.53
C GLN A 17 -9.15 63.02 13.23
N PRO A 18 -9.82 64.19 13.25
CA PRO A 18 -10.50 64.75 12.07
C PRO A 18 -9.60 64.97 10.85
N GLN A 19 -8.28 65.11 11.07
CA GLN A 19 -7.27 65.31 10.02
C GLN A 19 -7.10 64.08 9.12
N LEU A 20 -7.56 62.89 9.55
CA LEU A 20 -7.59 61.69 8.71
C LEU A 20 -8.68 61.72 7.63
N GLY A 21 -9.54 62.74 7.66
CA GLY A 21 -10.65 62.93 6.74
C GLY A 21 -11.97 62.34 7.27
N GLN A 22 -13.01 62.39 6.44
CA GLN A 22 -14.31 61.82 6.80
C GLN A 22 -14.27 60.28 6.71
N PRO A 23 -14.85 59.56 7.69
CA PRO A 23 -15.00 58.13 7.60
C PRO A 23 -15.89 57.75 6.41
N TRP A 24 -15.67 56.56 5.87
CA TRP A 24 -16.47 56.05 4.75
C TRP A 24 -17.89 55.72 5.19
N PHE A 25 -18.02 55.16 6.40
CA PHE A 25 -19.27 54.93 7.13
C PHE A 25 -18.96 54.65 8.60
N GLU A 26 -19.99 54.55 9.43
CA GLU A 26 -19.86 54.19 10.84
C GLU A 26 -20.61 52.89 11.16
N ILE A 27 -20.01 52.05 12.00
CA ILE A 27 -20.66 50.84 12.54
C ILE A 27 -20.70 50.96 14.05
N ALA A 28 -21.89 50.98 14.65
CA ALA A 28 -22.06 51.05 16.11
C ALA A 28 -21.26 52.19 16.78
N GLY A 29 -21.18 53.35 16.12
CA GLY A 29 -20.42 54.52 16.59
C GLY A 29 -18.91 54.44 16.35
N TRP A 30 -18.41 53.41 15.65
CA TRP A 30 -17.02 53.30 15.24
C TRP A 30 -16.81 53.77 13.80
N PRO A 31 -15.93 54.76 13.55
CA PRO A 31 -15.65 55.24 12.20
C PRO A 31 -14.85 54.21 11.40
N VAL A 32 -15.33 53.87 10.21
CA VAL A 32 -14.67 52.94 9.29
C VAL A 32 -14.14 53.71 8.10
N TYR A 33 -12.81 53.74 7.95
CA TYR A 33 -12.13 54.46 6.87
C TYR A 33 -11.94 53.63 5.59
N TYR A 34 -11.87 54.31 4.45
CA TYR A 34 -11.63 53.68 3.15
C TYR A 34 -10.21 53.08 3.10
N PRO A 35 -10.02 51.79 2.76
CA PRO A 35 -8.72 51.10 2.95
C PRO A 35 -7.51 51.70 2.22
N PRO A 36 -7.65 52.26 1.01
CA PRO A 36 -6.53 52.98 0.38
C PRO A 36 -6.11 54.26 1.11
N ALA A 37 -6.92 54.82 2.02
CA ALA A 37 -6.60 56.03 2.77
C ALA A 37 -5.32 55.89 3.59
N PHE A 38 -4.99 54.68 4.05
CA PHE A 38 -3.74 54.37 4.74
C PHE A 38 -2.51 54.85 3.96
N PHE A 39 -2.46 54.66 2.64
CA PHE A 39 -1.30 55.06 1.83
C PHE A 39 -1.18 56.58 1.69
N TRP A 40 -2.32 57.27 1.65
CA TRP A 40 -2.35 58.74 1.63
C TRP A 40 -1.95 59.33 2.98
N TRP A 41 -2.43 58.75 4.07
CA TRP A 41 -1.98 59.15 5.40
C TRP A 41 -0.49 58.88 5.59
N TRP A 42 -0.01 57.73 5.12
CA TRP A 42 1.41 57.43 5.15
C TRP A 42 2.20 58.50 4.39
N TYR A 43 1.83 58.82 3.15
CA TYR A 43 2.52 59.85 2.36
C TYR A 43 2.58 61.23 3.04
N PHE A 44 1.49 61.68 3.66
CA PHE A 44 1.40 63.04 4.23
C PHE A 44 1.83 63.14 5.69
N TYR A 45 1.68 62.08 6.48
CA TYR A 45 1.80 62.11 7.94
C TYR A 45 2.92 61.22 8.51
N ASP A 46 3.67 60.48 7.68
CA ASP A 46 4.78 59.61 8.11
C ASP A 46 5.73 60.31 9.09
N ALA A 47 6.14 61.53 8.75
CA ALA A 47 7.14 62.29 9.51
C ALA A 47 6.71 62.59 10.96
N TYR A 48 5.40 62.55 11.26
CA TYR A 48 4.86 62.86 12.58
C TYR A 48 4.67 61.61 13.45
N ALA A 49 4.44 60.44 12.84
CA ALA A 49 4.17 59.20 13.55
C ALA A 49 4.78 57.98 12.83
N PRO A 50 6.10 57.95 12.61
CA PRO A 50 6.74 56.97 11.71
C PRO A 50 6.58 55.52 12.20
N LEU A 51 6.63 55.29 13.52
CA LEU A 51 6.46 53.94 14.08
C LEU A 51 5.06 53.38 13.82
N ILE A 52 4.01 54.22 13.91
CA ILE A 52 2.63 53.80 13.67
C ILE A 52 2.46 53.42 12.19
N PHE A 53 2.98 54.21 11.25
CA PHE A 53 2.87 53.88 9.84
C PHE A 53 3.69 52.65 9.43
N VAL A 54 4.86 52.42 10.04
CA VAL A 54 5.64 51.19 9.83
C VAL A 54 4.88 49.95 10.30
N GLU A 55 4.29 49.97 11.50
CA GLU A 55 3.47 48.86 12.01
C GLU A 55 2.23 48.61 11.15
N GLY A 56 1.52 49.67 10.75
CA GLY A 56 0.42 49.58 9.78
C GLY A 56 0.87 48.99 8.43
N GLY A 57 2.07 49.34 7.98
CA GLY A 57 2.68 48.80 6.77
C GLY A 57 3.01 47.32 6.86
N LEU A 58 3.55 46.87 7.99
CA LEU A 58 3.79 45.45 8.27
C LEU A 58 2.46 44.67 8.28
N ILE A 59 1.41 45.22 8.89
CA ILE A 59 0.06 44.64 8.84
C ILE A 59 -0.42 44.54 7.39
N ALA A 60 -0.31 45.61 6.60
CA ALA A 60 -0.74 45.60 5.20
C ALA A 60 0.00 44.55 4.36
N ALA A 61 1.33 44.47 4.53
CA ALA A 61 2.21 43.55 3.81
C ALA A 61 2.06 42.08 4.23
N SER A 62 1.68 41.81 5.47
CA SER A 62 1.50 40.44 6.00
C SER A 62 0.53 39.59 5.17
N GLY A 63 -0.46 40.23 4.53
CA GLY A 63 -1.44 39.55 3.69
C GLY A 63 -0.84 38.91 2.43
N GLY A 64 0.19 39.55 1.86
CA GLY A 64 0.94 39.01 0.73
C GLY A 64 1.71 37.74 1.13
N PHE A 65 2.39 37.79 2.28
CA PHE A 65 3.11 36.62 2.81
C PHE A 65 2.18 35.45 3.14
N ILE A 66 1.05 35.72 3.80
CA ILE A 66 0.04 34.69 4.11
C ILE A 66 -0.52 34.08 2.82
N ALA A 67 -0.83 34.91 1.82
CA ALA A 67 -1.34 34.43 0.52
C ALA A 67 -0.32 33.53 -0.19
N ILE A 68 0.96 33.87 -0.15
CA ILE A 68 2.04 33.03 -0.72
C ILE A 68 2.12 31.70 0.01
N VAL A 69 2.11 31.68 1.34
CA VAL A 69 2.17 30.45 2.15
C VAL A 69 0.96 29.55 1.85
N VAL A 70 -0.25 30.12 1.82
CA VAL A 70 -1.48 29.37 1.49
C VAL A 70 -1.42 28.84 0.06
N ALA A 71 -0.98 29.64 -0.91
CA ALA A 71 -0.86 29.21 -2.30
C ALA A 71 0.14 28.06 -2.46
N ILE A 72 1.30 28.12 -1.80
CA ILE A 72 2.29 27.03 -1.79
C ILE A 72 1.70 25.78 -1.15
N GLY A 73 1.06 25.90 0.01
CA GLY A 73 0.43 24.78 0.71
C GLY A 73 -0.65 24.09 -0.14
N MET A 74 -1.55 24.88 -0.74
CA MET A 74 -2.60 24.39 -1.65
C MET A 74 -2.02 23.75 -2.91
N SER A 75 -0.95 24.31 -3.47
CA SER A 75 -0.25 23.74 -4.64
C SER A 75 0.34 22.36 -4.33
N VAL A 76 1.01 22.22 -3.17
CA VAL A 76 1.58 20.94 -2.73
C VAL A 76 0.48 19.91 -2.46
N TRP A 77 -0.62 20.32 -1.80
CA TRP A 77 -1.75 19.44 -1.53
C TRP A 77 -2.40 18.95 -2.82
N ARG A 78 -2.69 19.85 -3.76
CA ARG A 78 -3.24 19.50 -5.08
C ARG A 78 -2.29 18.62 -5.89
N ALA A 79 -0.98 18.87 -5.84
CA ALA A 79 0.00 18.04 -6.52
C ALA A 79 0.06 16.61 -5.96
N ARG A 80 -0.20 16.43 -4.65
CA ARG A 80 -0.33 15.11 -4.03
C ARG A 80 -1.61 14.39 -4.46
N GLU A 81 -2.72 15.10 -4.56
CA GLU A 81 -4.00 14.55 -4.98
C GLU A 81 -4.04 14.22 -6.48
N ALA A 82 -3.39 15.02 -7.32
CA ALA A 82 -3.26 14.73 -8.75
C ALA A 82 -2.47 13.42 -9.01
N LYS A 83 -1.56 13.02 -8.11
CA LYS A 83 -0.89 11.71 -8.19
C LYS A 83 -1.81 10.52 -7.94
N SER A 84 -3.01 10.72 -7.38
CA SER A 84 -3.99 9.65 -7.14
C SER A 84 -5.07 9.53 -8.22
N VAL A 85 -5.04 10.36 -9.27
CA VAL A 85 -5.99 10.25 -10.37
C VAL A 85 -5.50 9.20 -11.36
N ALA A 86 -6.05 7.99 -11.27
CA ALA A 86 -5.65 6.86 -12.10
C ALA A 86 -6.71 6.52 -13.15
N THR A 87 -6.61 7.12 -14.34
CA THR A 87 -7.57 6.93 -15.46
C THR A 87 -7.63 5.48 -15.97
N TYR A 88 -6.56 4.68 -15.78
CA TYR A 88 -6.46 3.30 -16.27
C TYR A 88 -6.15 2.27 -15.17
N GLY A 89 -6.43 2.62 -13.92
CA GLY A 89 -6.19 1.77 -12.75
C GLY A 89 -5.01 2.23 -11.90
N SER A 90 -5.11 2.02 -10.60
CA SER A 90 -4.16 2.50 -9.59
C SER A 90 -2.98 1.55 -9.35
N ALA A 91 -2.80 0.55 -10.22
CA ALA A 91 -1.74 -0.43 -10.08
C ALA A 91 -0.37 0.24 -10.25
N ARG A 92 0.46 0.13 -9.22
CA ARG A 92 1.84 0.60 -9.20
C ARG A 92 2.71 -0.38 -8.42
N TRP A 93 4.02 -0.24 -8.57
CA TRP A 93 4.94 -0.95 -7.70
C TRP A 93 4.74 -0.53 -6.24
N ALA A 94 4.74 -1.52 -5.35
CA ALA A 94 4.60 -1.31 -3.93
C ALA A 94 5.88 -0.66 -3.35
N GLU A 95 5.68 0.26 -2.42
CA GLU A 95 6.76 0.83 -1.62
C GLU A 95 7.17 -0.12 -0.49
N THR A 96 8.38 0.07 0.06
CA THR A 96 8.91 -0.84 1.10
C THR A 96 8.02 -0.88 2.35
N GLU A 97 7.37 0.24 2.70
CA GLU A 97 6.43 0.31 3.82
C GLU A 97 5.17 -0.51 3.56
N GLU A 98 4.66 -0.50 2.33
CA GLU A 98 3.47 -1.27 1.93
C GLU A 98 3.77 -2.78 1.89
N VAL A 99 4.95 -3.18 1.39
CA VAL A 99 5.39 -4.58 1.43
C VAL A 99 5.52 -5.08 2.87
N ARG A 100 6.02 -4.23 3.78
CA ARG A 100 6.08 -4.53 5.21
C ARG A 100 4.70 -4.63 5.83
N ALA A 101 3.80 -3.68 5.54
CA ALA A 101 2.43 -3.68 6.03
C ALA A 101 1.64 -4.90 5.54
N ALA A 102 1.92 -5.38 4.33
CA ALA A 102 1.37 -6.62 3.78
C ALA A 102 1.97 -7.90 4.41
N GLY A 103 2.90 -7.78 5.36
CA GLY A 103 3.51 -8.92 6.05
C GLY A 103 4.51 -9.73 5.21
N LEU A 104 4.88 -9.25 4.02
CA LEU A 104 5.68 -10.05 3.07
C LEU A 104 7.17 -10.13 3.40
N LEU A 105 7.64 -9.34 4.37
CA LEU A 105 9.04 -9.34 4.82
C LEU A 105 9.29 -10.30 6.00
N GLY A 106 8.31 -11.16 6.31
CA GLY A 106 8.42 -12.18 7.33
C GLY A 106 9.46 -13.27 7.00
N GLN A 107 9.82 -14.05 8.02
CA GLN A 107 10.72 -15.21 7.87
C GLN A 107 9.95 -16.49 7.51
N GLU A 108 8.67 -16.56 7.87
CA GLU A 108 7.77 -17.67 7.58
C GLU A 108 7.12 -17.51 6.19
N GLY A 109 6.58 -18.61 5.67
CA GLY A 109 5.88 -18.60 4.39
C GLY A 109 6.64 -19.20 3.21
N VAL A 110 5.92 -19.41 2.12
CA VAL A 110 6.52 -19.76 0.83
C VAL A 110 7.24 -18.55 0.24
N VAL A 111 8.39 -18.76 -0.38
CA VAL A 111 9.18 -17.69 -0.98
C VAL A 111 8.53 -17.25 -2.28
N LEU A 112 8.22 -15.97 -2.42
CA LEU A 112 7.65 -15.38 -3.64
C LEU A 112 8.72 -14.79 -4.55
N GLY A 113 9.80 -14.28 -3.95
CA GLY A 113 10.85 -13.56 -4.66
C GLY A 113 11.70 -12.72 -3.72
N LYS A 114 12.21 -11.59 -4.22
CA LYS A 114 13.10 -10.69 -3.48
C LYS A 114 12.79 -9.23 -3.80
N VAL A 115 12.81 -8.39 -2.78
CA VAL A 115 12.86 -6.93 -2.92
C VAL A 115 14.16 -6.42 -2.31
N LYS A 116 15.00 -5.75 -3.11
CA LYS A 116 16.35 -5.31 -2.68
C LYS A 116 17.18 -6.48 -2.09
N GLN A 117 17.36 -6.51 -0.77
CA GLN A 117 18.08 -7.56 -0.04
C GLN A 117 17.16 -8.53 0.71
N ASP A 118 15.86 -8.24 0.79
CA ASP A 118 14.91 -8.99 1.58
C ASP A 118 14.12 -9.99 0.73
N TYR A 119 13.92 -11.19 1.26
CA TYR A 119 13.05 -12.19 0.65
C TYR A 119 11.59 -11.82 0.90
N LEU A 120 10.79 -11.94 -0.16
CA LEU A 120 9.33 -11.84 -0.06
C LEU A 120 8.78 -13.22 0.25
N ARG A 121 7.97 -13.33 1.31
CA ARG A 121 7.32 -14.59 1.68
C ARG A 121 5.84 -14.39 1.94
N HIS A 122 5.08 -15.45 1.72
CA HIS A 122 3.64 -15.47 1.99
C HIS A 122 3.30 -16.65 2.89
N ASP A 123 2.74 -16.33 4.06
CA ASP A 123 2.33 -17.28 5.10
C ASP A 123 0.81 -17.21 5.36
N GLY A 124 0.07 -16.65 4.40
CA GLY A 124 -1.38 -16.51 4.48
C GLY A 124 -2.11 -17.76 4.00
N PRO A 125 -3.43 -17.84 4.25
CA PRO A 125 -4.28 -18.92 3.74
C PRO A 125 -4.48 -18.86 2.21
N GLU A 126 -4.06 -17.78 1.55
CA GLU A 126 -4.26 -17.58 0.13
C GLU A 126 -3.39 -18.49 -0.73
N HIS A 127 -3.87 -18.81 -1.93
CA HIS A 127 -3.12 -19.58 -2.91
C HIS A 127 -2.18 -18.70 -3.73
N VAL A 128 -0.98 -19.20 -4.00
CA VAL A 128 0.04 -18.52 -4.81
C VAL A 128 0.15 -19.17 -6.17
N ILE A 129 0.01 -18.38 -7.23
CA ILE A 129 0.25 -18.79 -8.61
C ILE A 129 1.52 -18.13 -9.14
N CYS A 130 2.44 -18.93 -9.68
CA CYS A 130 3.66 -18.44 -10.32
C CYS A 130 3.56 -18.57 -11.85
N PHE A 131 3.47 -17.43 -12.54
CA PHE A 131 3.56 -17.38 -13.99
C PHE A 131 5.01 -17.13 -14.42
N ALA A 132 5.68 -18.17 -14.92
CA ALA A 132 7.11 -18.11 -15.21
C ALA A 132 7.47 -18.97 -16.45
N PRO A 133 8.01 -18.37 -17.53
CA PRO A 133 8.45 -19.09 -18.73
C PRO A 133 9.52 -20.16 -18.46
N THR A 134 9.82 -21.00 -19.44
CA THR A 134 10.95 -21.94 -19.32
C THR A 134 12.28 -21.17 -19.14
N ARG A 135 13.19 -21.74 -18.33
CA ARG A 135 14.51 -21.15 -18.00
C ARG A 135 14.47 -19.76 -17.32
N SER A 136 13.33 -19.34 -16.79
CA SER A 136 13.18 -18.10 -15.99
C SER A 136 13.65 -18.22 -14.54
N GLY A 137 14.07 -19.41 -14.11
CA GLY A 137 14.55 -19.64 -12.74
C GLY A 137 13.47 -19.96 -11.70
N LYS A 138 12.22 -20.27 -12.08
CA LYS A 138 11.17 -20.64 -11.10
C LYS A 138 11.57 -21.74 -10.10
N GLY A 139 12.38 -22.71 -10.54
CA GLY A 139 12.88 -23.77 -9.67
C GLY A 139 13.83 -23.22 -8.60
N VAL A 140 14.86 -22.50 -9.01
CA VAL A 140 15.92 -22.00 -8.11
C VAL A 140 15.52 -20.75 -7.31
N GLY A 141 14.59 -19.95 -7.82
CA GLY A 141 14.18 -18.68 -7.20
C GLY A 141 12.94 -18.76 -6.31
N LEU A 142 12.10 -19.77 -6.50
CA LEU A 142 10.81 -19.91 -5.80
C LEU A 142 10.65 -21.29 -5.16
N VAL A 143 10.70 -22.36 -5.96
CA VAL A 143 10.37 -23.71 -5.49
C VAL A 143 11.40 -24.26 -4.50
N VAL A 144 12.68 -24.31 -4.88
CA VAL A 144 13.76 -24.83 -4.03
C VAL A 144 13.91 -24.01 -2.74
N PRO A 145 13.97 -22.66 -2.78
CA PRO A 145 14.00 -21.86 -1.56
C PRO A 145 12.80 -22.12 -0.64
N SER A 146 11.59 -22.24 -1.19
CA SER A 146 10.41 -22.57 -0.40
C SER A 146 10.54 -23.93 0.27
N LEU A 147 10.95 -24.97 -0.45
CA LEU A 147 11.10 -26.31 0.13
C LEU A 147 12.21 -26.42 1.19
N LEU A 148 13.19 -25.52 1.15
CA LEU A 148 14.30 -25.45 2.12
C LEU A 148 14.00 -24.54 3.33
N THR A 149 12.95 -23.73 3.28
CA THR A 149 12.62 -22.78 4.37
C THR A 149 11.24 -23.02 4.98
N TRP A 150 10.28 -23.54 4.22
CA TRP A 150 8.94 -23.85 4.67
C TRP A 150 8.97 -24.94 5.77
N PRO A 151 8.55 -24.61 7.01
CA PRO A 151 8.62 -25.55 8.12
C PRO A 151 7.51 -26.61 8.08
N GLY A 152 6.43 -26.35 7.34
CA GLY A 152 5.28 -27.24 7.24
C GLY A 152 5.51 -28.45 6.33
N SER A 153 4.52 -29.35 6.33
CA SER A 153 4.44 -30.45 5.36
C SER A 153 4.26 -29.91 3.94
N ALA A 154 4.78 -30.65 2.95
CA ALA A 154 4.68 -30.30 1.55
C ALA A 154 4.44 -31.56 0.72
N ILE A 155 3.50 -31.47 -0.22
CA ILE A 155 3.30 -32.46 -1.29
C ILE A 155 3.79 -31.78 -2.57
N VAL A 156 4.73 -32.41 -3.25
CA VAL A 156 5.40 -31.82 -4.42
C VAL A 156 5.24 -32.74 -5.61
N HIS A 157 4.56 -32.26 -6.65
CA HIS A 157 4.51 -32.94 -7.93
C HIS A 157 5.79 -32.61 -8.73
N ASP A 158 6.74 -33.54 -8.74
CA ASP A 158 8.09 -33.34 -9.28
C ASP A 158 8.36 -34.30 -10.44
N ILE A 159 7.78 -34.01 -11.61
CA ILE A 159 7.91 -34.83 -12.84
C ILE A 159 9.38 -35.07 -13.22
N LYS A 160 10.28 -34.13 -12.90
CA LYS A 160 11.70 -34.20 -13.26
C LYS A 160 12.61 -34.77 -12.17
N GLY A 161 12.14 -34.87 -10.94
CA GLY A 161 12.93 -35.29 -9.78
C GLY A 161 13.97 -34.27 -9.29
N GLU A 162 13.99 -33.05 -9.84
CA GLU A 162 14.98 -32.01 -9.47
C GLU A 162 14.76 -31.52 -8.04
N ASN A 163 13.50 -31.36 -7.61
CA ASN A 163 13.18 -30.90 -6.27
C ASN A 163 13.55 -31.97 -5.24
N TRP A 164 13.27 -33.24 -5.55
CA TRP A 164 13.66 -34.37 -4.70
C TRP A 164 15.17 -34.39 -4.48
N GLN A 165 15.95 -34.37 -5.56
CA GLN A 165 17.41 -34.44 -5.51
C GLN A 165 18.02 -33.30 -4.70
N LEU A 166 17.49 -32.07 -4.85
CA LEU A 166 18.04 -30.89 -4.20
C LEU A 166 17.58 -30.71 -2.74
N THR A 167 16.38 -31.17 -2.38
CA THR A 167 15.74 -30.74 -1.11
C THR A 167 15.40 -31.89 -0.16
N ALA A 168 15.24 -33.13 -0.65
CA ALA A 168 14.79 -34.25 0.20
C ALA A 168 15.74 -34.51 1.37
N GLY A 169 17.06 -34.46 1.13
CA GLY A 169 18.06 -34.65 2.18
C GLY A 169 17.99 -33.59 3.28
N PHE A 170 17.74 -32.32 2.93
CA PHE A 170 17.55 -31.25 3.92
C PHE A 170 16.27 -31.48 4.72
N ARG A 171 15.15 -31.77 4.04
CA ARG A 171 13.85 -31.96 4.68
C ARG A 171 13.82 -33.21 5.57
N ALA A 172 14.57 -34.25 5.23
CA ALA A 172 14.71 -35.47 6.03
C ALA A 172 15.32 -35.22 7.42
N ARG A 173 16.04 -34.10 7.61
CA ARG A 173 16.55 -33.69 8.93
C ARG A 173 15.47 -33.13 9.85
N HIS A 174 14.30 -32.77 9.32
CA HIS A 174 13.21 -32.13 10.05
C HIS A 174 11.97 -33.01 10.17
N GLY A 175 11.85 -34.06 9.35
CA GLY A 175 10.71 -34.97 9.39
C GLY A 175 10.81 -36.09 8.35
N ARG A 176 9.75 -36.87 8.26
CA ARG A 176 9.66 -37.98 7.29
C ARG A 176 9.50 -37.42 5.87
N VAL A 177 10.30 -37.93 4.94
CA VAL A 177 10.24 -37.58 3.52
C VAL A 177 10.05 -38.86 2.72
N LEU A 178 9.04 -38.87 1.85
CA LEU A 178 8.65 -40.03 1.06
C LEU A 178 8.75 -39.69 -0.43
N LEU A 179 9.42 -40.56 -1.18
CA LEU A 179 9.36 -40.56 -2.64
C LEU A 179 8.24 -41.49 -3.06
N PHE A 180 7.33 -41.01 -3.91
CA PHE A 180 6.38 -41.86 -4.61
C PHE A 180 6.59 -41.71 -6.11
N ASP A 181 7.13 -42.75 -6.72
CA ASP A 181 7.39 -42.89 -8.15
C ASP A 181 7.22 -44.37 -8.52
N PRO A 182 6.07 -44.78 -9.10
CA PRO A 182 5.79 -46.18 -9.40
C PRO A 182 6.82 -46.86 -10.32
N THR A 183 7.62 -46.09 -11.05
CA THR A 183 8.66 -46.62 -11.95
C THR A 183 10.03 -46.77 -11.27
N ASN A 184 10.17 -46.25 -10.05
CA ASN A 184 11.43 -46.23 -9.32
C ASN A 184 11.47 -47.34 -8.25
N PRO A 185 12.46 -48.24 -8.29
CA PRO A 185 12.61 -49.30 -7.27
C PRO A 185 12.79 -48.79 -5.84
N LYS A 186 13.18 -47.52 -5.65
CA LYS A 186 13.34 -46.87 -4.34
C LYS A 186 12.08 -46.15 -3.87
N SER A 187 11.00 -46.20 -4.63
CA SER A 187 9.73 -45.58 -4.26
C SER A 187 9.17 -46.20 -2.99
N SER A 188 8.51 -45.37 -2.21
CA SER A 188 7.66 -45.80 -1.11
C SER A 188 6.48 -46.58 -1.68
N ALA A 189 6.06 -47.63 -0.99
CA ALA A 189 4.82 -48.32 -1.30
C ALA A 189 3.63 -47.45 -0.91
N TYR A 190 2.60 -47.45 -1.75
CA TYR A 190 1.34 -46.74 -1.50
C TYR A 190 0.18 -47.65 -1.91
N ASN A 191 -0.81 -47.76 -1.04
CA ASN A 191 -2.05 -48.47 -1.33
C ASN A 191 -3.22 -47.60 -0.81
N PRO A 192 -3.99 -46.95 -1.70
CA PRO A 192 -5.09 -46.08 -1.28
C PRO A 192 -6.17 -46.84 -0.50
N LEU A 193 -6.30 -48.17 -0.70
CA LEU A 193 -7.29 -48.99 0.01
C LEU A 193 -7.00 -49.09 1.52
N LEU A 194 -5.78 -48.78 1.96
CA LEU A 194 -5.44 -48.72 3.38
C LEU A 194 -6.07 -47.50 4.09
N GLU A 195 -6.51 -46.49 3.34
CA GLU A 195 -7.17 -45.31 3.88
C GLU A 195 -8.68 -45.52 4.14
N VAL A 196 -9.23 -46.67 3.75
CA VAL A 196 -10.65 -47.00 3.97
C VAL A 196 -10.90 -47.30 5.45
N ARG A 197 -11.65 -46.41 6.11
CA ARG A 197 -12.06 -46.60 7.51
C ARG A 197 -13.30 -47.47 7.57
N ARG A 198 -13.18 -48.64 8.21
CA ARG A 198 -14.30 -49.56 8.40
C ARG A 198 -15.38 -48.96 9.31
N GLY A 199 -16.64 -49.27 9.01
CA GLY A 199 -17.80 -48.79 9.78
C GLY A 199 -18.56 -47.65 9.08
N GLU A 200 -18.92 -46.61 9.82
CA GLU A 200 -19.81 -45.53 9.35
C GLU A 200 -19.31 -44.83 8.06
N TRP A 201 -18.00 -44.69 7.89
CA TRP A 201 -17.40 -43.96 6.77
C TRP A 201 -16.99 -44.84 5.57
N GLU A 202 -17.15 -46.15 5.68
CA GLU A 202 -16.55 -47.12 4.74
C GLU A 202 -17.04 -46.92 3.30
N VAL A 203 -18.36 -46.78 3.11
CA VAL A 203 -18.96 -46.57 1.78
C VAL A 203 -18.44 -45.26 1.16
N ARG A 204 -18.36 -44.19 1.95
CA ARG A 204 -17.90 -42.88 1.48
C ARG A 204 -16.41 -42.93 1.09
N ASP A 205 -15.58 -43.55 1.92
CA ASP A 205 -14.14 -43.64 1.66
C ASP A 205 -13.86 -44.48 0.39
N VAL A 206 -14.59 -45.60 0.20
CA VAL A 206 -14.50 -46.42 -1.03
C VAL A 206 -15.00 -45.65 -2.25
N GLN A 207 -16.10 -44.90 -2.15
CA GLN A 207 -16.61 -44.06 -3.25
C GLN A 207 -15.60 -42.99 -3.63
N ASN A 208 -15.02 -42.28 -2.66
CA ASN A 208 -14.00 -41.26 -2.94
C ASN A 208 -12.78 -41.86 -3.66
N ILE A 209 -12.30 -43.04 -3.22
CA ILE A 209 -11.18 -43.73 -3.90
C ILE A 209 -11.59 -44.14 -5.31
N ALA A 210 -12.79 -44.70 -5.49
CA ALA A 210 -13.29 -45.10 -6.81
C ALA A 210 -13.41 -43.89 -7.74
N ASP A 211 -13.94 -42.76 -7.26
CA ASP A 211 -14.08 -41.53 -8.04
C ASP A 211 -12.71 -40.98 -8.45
N ILE A 212 -11.72 -40.94 -7.55
CA ILE A 212 -10.35 -40.50 -7.88
C ILE A 212 -9.70 -41.40 -8.94
N LEU A 213 -9.97 -42.70 -8.90
CA LEU A 213 -9.36 -43.67 -9.81
C LEU A 213 -10.06 -43.74 -11.17
N VAL A 214 -11.39 -43.54 -11.21
CA VAL A 214 -12.22 -43.71 -12.41
C VAL A 214 -12.48 -42.40 -13.13
N ASP A 215 -12.55 -41.28 -12.40
CA ASP A 215 -12.79 -39.93 -12.94
C ASP A 215 -11.76 -38.92 -12.38
N PRO A 216 -10.48 -39.02 -12.79
CA PRO A 216 -9.43 -38.15 -12.31
C PRO A 216 -9.61 -36.68 -12.71
N GLU A 217 -10.44 -36.39 -13.72
CA GLU A 217 -10.72 -35.03 -14.20
C GLU A 217 -11.97 -34.40 -13.56
N GLY A 218 -12.75 -35.19 -12.79
CA GLY A 218 -14.01 -34.74 -12.18
C GLY A 218 -15.09 -34.38 -13.20
N SER A 219 -14.98 -34.92 -14.42
CA SER A 219 -15.91 -34.68 -15.51
C SER A 219 -17.10 -35.63 -15.36
N LEU A 220 -18.08 -35.21 -14.56
CA LEU A 220 -19.34 -35.95 -14.33
C LEU A 220 -20.12 -36.30 -15.62
N GLU A 221 -19.71 -35.79 -16.78
CA GLU A 221 -20.41 -35.95 -18.06
C GLU A 221 -20.25 -37.34 -18.69
N LYS A 222 -19.24 -38.14 -18.32
CA LYS A 222 -19.09 -39.51 -18.86
C LYS A 222 -18.56 -40.50 -17.83
N ARG A 223 -19.46 -41.05 -17.03
CA ARG A 223 -19.20 -42.29 -16.28
C ARG A 223 -19.19 -43.51 -17.22
N ASN A 224 -18.30 -43.55 -18.21
CA ASN A 224 -18.12 -44.73 -19.03
C ASN A 224 -16.67 -45.18 -18.96
N HIS A 225 -16.43 -46.20 -18.13
CA HIS A 225 -15.16 -46.93 -18.03
C HIS A 225 -15.10 -48.09 -19.04
N TRP A 226 -16.14 -48.27 -19.86
CA TRP A 226 -16.33 -49.36 -20.82
C TRP A 226 -16.59 -48.89 -22.27
N GLU A 227 -16.42 -47.60 -22.58
CA GLU A 227 -16.41 -47.09 -23.97
C GLU A 227 -15.05 -46.50 -24.32
#